data_AF-A0A3D1T7K7-F1
#
_entry.id   AF-A0A3D1T7K7-F1
#
_cell.length_a   1.000
_cell.length_b   1.000
_cell.length_c   1.000
_cell.angle_alpha   90.00
_cell.angle_beta   90.00
_cell.angle_gamma   90.00
#
_symmetry.space_group_name_H-M   'P 1'
#
loop_
_entity.id
_entity.type
_entity.pdbx_description
1 polymer ?
#
loop_
_entity_poly.entity_id
_entity_poly.type
_entity_poly.pdbx_seq_one_letter_code
_entity_poly.pdbx_strand_id
1 'polypeptide(L)'
;RDAAAMGADELDMVIRIGALKSGLYQEVHRDIAAVVDASGGRLVKVIIETALLTDEEKKTACKIAVEAGANFVKTSTGFSRGGATVEDVKLMRAMVGSEIGVKASGGIRDRETALRMVEAGASRLGLSAGVAVVTGSAGQSSY
;
A
#
# COMPACT_ATOMS: atom_id res chain seq x y z
N ARG A 1 0.76 3.20 18.67
CA ARG A 1 1.51 3.59 19.88
C ARG A 1 2.55 2.55 20.26
N ASP A 2 2.16 1.31 20.57
CA ASP A 2 3.10 0.28 21.04
C ASP A 2 4.23 -0.03 20.04
N ALA A 3 3.91 -0.25 18.76
CA ALA A 3 4.92 -0.46 17.72
C ALA A 3 5.93 0.71 17.63
N ALA A 4 5.43 1.96 17.75
CA ALA A 4 6.28 3.14 17.76
C ALA A 4 7.17 3.21 19.02
N ALA A 5 6.64 2.85 20.19
CA ALA A 5 7.38 2.76 21.45
C ALA A 5 8.44 1.65 21.42
N MET A 6 8.20 0.56 20.68
CA MET A 6 9.17 -0.50 20.42
C MET A 6 10.20 -0.17 19.33
N GLY A 7 10.17 1.06 18.78
CA GLY A 7 11.19 1.53 17.83
C GLY A 7 10.87 1.32 16.35
N ALA A 8 9.62 1.03 15.97
CA ALA A 8 9.25 1.03 14.55
C ALA A 8 9.34 2.44 13.96
N ASP A 9 9.97 2.61 12.79
CA ASP A 9 10.06 3.89 12.08
C ASP A 9 8.89 4.14 11.13
N GLU A 10 8.28 3.06 10.63
CA GLU A 10 7.18 3.12 9.69
C GLU A 10 6.08 2.11 10.08
N LEU A 11 4.83 2.44 9.78
CA LEU A 11 3.66 1.58 10.02
C LEU A 11 2.91 1.33 8.70
N ASP A 12 2.58 0.07 8.41
CA ASP A 12 1.69 -0.30 7.32
C ASP A 12 0.37 -0.81 7.94
N MET A 13 -0.69 -0.01 7.90
CA MET A 13 -2.02 -0.41 8.38
C MET A 13 -2.90 -0.94 7.24
N VAL A 14 -3.95 -1.68 7.56
CA VAL A 14 -4.98 -2.12 6.60
C VAL A 14 -6.27 -1.35 6.85
N ILE A 15 -6.90 -0.82 5.79
CA ILE A 15 -8.18 -0.11 5.94
C ILE A 15 -9.31 -1.06 6.39
N ARG A 16 -10.38 -0.48 6.96
CA ARG A 16 -11.65 -1.18 7.14
C ARG A 16 -12.36 -1.41 5.80
N ILE A 17 -11.96 -2.45 5.07
CA ILE A 17 -12.45 -2.78 3.72
C ILE A 17 -13.99 -2.89 3.69
N GLY A 18 -14.58 -3.62 4.64
CA GLY A 18 -16.04 -3.76 4.71
C GLY A 18 -16.76 -2.41 4.84
N ALA A 19 -16.23 -1.50 5.66
CA ALA A 19 -16.80 -0.16 5.84
C ALA A 19 -16.70 0.68 4.55
N LEU A 20 -15.57 0.60 3.83
CA LEU A 20 -15.41 1.25 2.52
C LEU A 20 -16.46 0.75 1.53
N LYS A 21 -16.62 -0.57 1.40
CA LYS A 21 -17.60 -1.19 0.50
C LYS A 21 -19.05 -0.85 0.86
N SER A 22 -19.32 -0.59 2.14
CA SER A 22 -20.63 -0.17 2.64
C SER A 22 -20.87 1.35 2.57
N GLY A 23 -19.95 2.14 1.99
CA GLY A 23 -20.10 3.60 1.88
C GLY A 23 -19.87 4.36 3.19
N LEU A 24 -19.36 3.70 4.23
CA LEU A 24 -19.10 4.31 5.55
C LEU A 24 -17.77 5.07 5.56
N TYR A 25 -17.58 5.99 4.61
CA TYR A 25 -16.30 6.65 4.34
C TYR A 25 -15.74 7.43 5.53
N GLN A 26 -16.61 8.05 6.33
CA GLN A 26 -16.20 8.75 7.54
C GLN A 26 -15.63 7.82 8.62
N GLU A 27 -16.10 6.57 8.69
CA GLU A 27 -15.49 5.57 9.58
C GLU A 27 -14.11 5.15 9.09
N VAL A 28 -13.95 4.94 7.77
CA VAL A 28 -12.64 4.61 7.17
C VAL A 28 -11.65 5.75 7.41
N HIS A 29 -12.08 7.00 7.22
CA HIS A 29 -11.26 8.18 7.49
C HIS A 29 -10.81 8.23 8.96
N ARG A 30 -11.75 8.11 9.91
CA ARG A 30 -11.43 8.14 11.35
C ARG A 30 -10.48 7.03 11.77
N ASP A 31 -10.66 5.83 11.20
CA ASP A 31 -9.79 4.68 11.46
C ASP A 31 -8.34 4.96 11.03
N ILE A 32 -8.14 5.51 9.82
CA ILE A 32 -6.80 5.89 9.33
C ILE A 32 -6.22 7.05 10.15
N ALA A 33 -7.00 8.12 10.35
CA ALA A 33 -6.54 9.31 11.06
C ALA A 33 -6.11 8.99 12.51
N ALA A 34 -6.81 8.07 13.18
CA ALA A 34 -6.43 7.62 14.52
C ALA A 34 -5.06 6.91 14.53
N VAL A 35 -4.73 6.13 13.49
CA VAL A 35 -3.40 5.51 13.36
C VAL A 35 -2.33 6.55 13.04
N VAL A 36 -2.63 7.51 12.17
CA VAL A 36 -1.72 8.62 11.84
C VAL A 36 -1.38 9.44 13.09
N ASP A 37 -2.37 9.83 13.89
CA ASP A 37 -2.15 10.52 15.16
C ASP A 37 -1.32 9.66 16.13
N ALA A 38 -1.69 8.39 16.27
CA ALA A 38 -1.02 7.44 17.15
C ALA A 38 0.40 7.03 16.70
N SER A 39 0.84 7.44 15.50
CA SER A 39 2.17 7.17 14.96
C SER A 39 3.24 8.09 15.58
N GLY A 40 2.82 9.25 16.10
CA GLY A 40 3.74 10.26 16.63
C GLY A 40 4.68 10.82 15.56
N GLY A 41 4.17 11.07 14.36
CA GLY A 41 4.93 11.66 13.24
C GLY A 41 5.71 10.66 12.38
N ARG A 42 5.58 9.36 12.64
CA ARG A 42 6.18 8.28 11.83
C ARG A 42 5.43 8.09 10.52
N LEU A 43 6.11 7.51 9.53
CA LEU A 43 5.49 7.25 8.23
C LEU A 43 4.38 6.21 8.35
N VAL A 44 3.17 6.57 7.94
CA VAL A 44 2.02 5.66 7.87
C VAL A 44 1.68 5.35 6.42
N LYS A 45 1.55 4.07 6.13
CA LYS A 45 1.14 3.53 4.83
C LYS A 45 -0.18 2.82 4.96
N VAL A 46 -1.10 3.10 4.05
CA VAL A 46 -2.46 2.57 4.08
C VAL A 46 -2.62 1.49 3.02
N ILE A 47 -2.71 0.23 3.45
CA ILE A 47 -2.99 -0.91 2.59
C ILE A 47 -4.48 -0.89 2.25
N ILE A 48 -4.81 -0.71 0.97
CA ILE A 48 -6.21 -0.67 0.50
C ILE A 48 -6.73 -2.04 0.06
N GLU A 49 -5.83 -3.02 -0.10
CA GLU A 49 -6.13 -4.38 -0.57
C GLU A 49 -6.86 -4.40 -1.92
N THR A 50 -6.15 -3.97 -2.97
CA THR A 50 -6.72 -3.72 -4.30
C THR A 50 -7.46 -4.91 -4.90
N ALA A 51 -7.06 -6.14 -4.59
CA ALA A 51 -7.70 -7.37 -5.08
C ALA A 51 -9.17 -7.55 -4.65
N LEU A 52 -9.63 -6.77 -3.66
CA LEU A 52 -11.00 -6.80 -3.14
C LEU A 52 -11.84 -5.59 -3.54
N LEU A 53 -11.23 -4.61 -4.22
CA LEU A 53 -11.84 -3.33 -4.54
C LEU A 53 -12.06 -3.16 -6.04
N THR A 54 -13.16 -2.53 -6.39
CA THR A 54 -13.37 -1.92 -7.72
C THR A 54 -12.48 -0.70 -7.89
N ASP A 55 -12.31 -0.22 -9.13
CA ASP A 55 -11.48 0.96 -9.39
C ASP A 55 -12.01 2.22 -8.71
N GLU A 56 -13.34 2.41 -8.63
CA GLU A 56 -13.94 3.53 -7.90
C GLU A 56 -13.70 3.44 -6.39
N GLU A 57 -13.76 2.24 -5.81
CA GLU A 57 -13.41 2.02 -4.41
C GLU A 57 -11.92 2.26 -4.15
N LYS A 58 -11.02 1.87 -5.07
CA LYS A 58 -9.57 2.16 -4.97
C LYS A 58 -9.32 3.67 -4.98
N LYS A 59 -9.96 4.42 -5.89
CA LYS A 59 -9.87 5.89 -5.95
C LYS A 59 -10.34 6.53 -4.66
N THR A 60 -11.49 6.07 -4.15
CA THR A 60 -12.07 6.55 -2.90
C THR A 60 -11.16 6.27 -1.71
N ALA A 61 -10.63 5.06 -1.60
CA ALA A 61 -9.69 4.68 -0.54
C ALA A 61 -8.41 5.52 -0.56
N CYS A 62 -7.85 5.78 -1.76
CA CYS A 62 -6.68 6.64 -1.90
C CYS A 62 -6.98 8.07 -1.42
N LYS A 63 -8.11 8.65 -1.86
CA LYS A 63 -8.52 10.00 -1.43
C LYS A 63 -8.67 10.09 0.09
N ILE A 64 -9.38 9.14 0.69
CA ILE A 64 -9.58 9.11 2.15
C ILE A 64 -8.24 8.97 2.89
N ALA A 65 -7.30 8.15 2.38
CA ALA A 65 -5.99 7.99 3.00
C ALA A 65 -5.18 9.29 2.99
N VAL A 66 -5.22 10.04 1.87
CA VAL A 66 -4.57 11.35 1.76
C VAL A 66 -5.20 12.36 2.71
N GLU A 67 -6.53 12.46 2.73
CA GLU A 67 -7.27 13.37 3.61
C GLU A 67 -7.00 13.07 5.10
N ALA A 68 -6.84 11.79 5.46
CA ALA A 68 -6.52 11.36 6.82
C ALA A 68 -5.05 11.58 7.21
N GLY A 69 -4.20 12.10 6.32
CA GLY A 69 -2.81 12.44 6.59
C GLY A 69 -1.82 11.28 6.44
N ALA A 70 -2.18 10.21 5.73
CA ALA A 70 -1.24 9.12 5.45
C ALA A 70 -0.14 9.56 4.49
N ASN A 71 1.06 9.00 4.65
CA ASN A 71 2.22 9.32 3.82
C ASN A 71 2.31 8.43 2.56
N PHE A 72 1.69 7.25 2.61
CA PHE A 72 1.67 6.30 1.51
C PHE A 72 0.32 5.62 1.39
N VAL A 73 0.00 5.23 0.16
CA VAL A 73 -0.97 4.17 -0.14
C VAL A 73 -0.23 2.90 -0.58
N LYS A 74 -0.74 1.73 -0.20
CA LYS A 74 -0.13 0.42 -0.46
C LYS A 74 -1.15 -0.53 -1.10
N THR A 75 -0.72 -1.29 -2.11
CA THR A 75 -1.63 -2.14 -2.90
C THR A 75 -2.25 -3.25 -2.06
N SER A 76 -1.42 -4.15 -1.52
CA SER A 76 -1.89 -5.46 -1.04
C SER A 76 -1.19 -5.92 0.23
N THR A 77 -1.88 -6.74 1.03
CA THR A 77 -1.26 -7.38 2.21
C THR A 77 -0.34 -8.53 1.84
N GLY A 78 -0.62 -9.21 0.71
CA GLY A 78 0.01 -10.47 0.32
C GLY A 78 -0.71 -11.73 0.81
N PHE A 79 -1.84 -11.58 1.51
CA PHE A 79 -2.64 -12.69 2.05
C PHE A 79 -4.01 -12.85 1.36
N SER A 80 -4.34 -11.97 0.43
CA SER A 80 -5.57 -12.03 -0.37
C SER A 80 -5.35 -12.78 -1.70
N ARG A 81 -6.37 -12.79 -2.55
CA ARG A 81 -6.41 -13.50 -3.84
C ARG A 81 -5.55 -12.86 -4.96
N GLY A 82 -4.81 -11.80 -4.68
CA GLY A 82 -4.02 -11.06 -5.66
C GLY A 82 -3.00 -10.11 -5.03
N GLY A 83 -2.01 -9.70 -5.82
CA GLY A 83 -0.95 -8.76 -5.43
C GLY A 83 -1.03 -7.44 -6.21
N ALA A 84 0.11 -6.75 -6.30
CA ALA A 84 0.22 -5.51 -7.06
C ALA A 84 0.10 -5.75 -8.58
N THR A 85 -0.66 -4.89 -9.26
CA THR A 85 -0.69 -4.80 -10.73
C THR A 85 -0.18 -3.44 -11.18
N VAL A 86 0.31 -3.34 -12.42
CA VAL A 86 0.78 -2.08 -13.00
C VAL A 86 -0.36 -1.07 -13.08
N GLU A 87 -1.56 -1.55 -13.40
CA GLU A 87 -2.77 -0.77 -13.55
C GLU A 87 -3.21 -0.17 -12.20
N ASP A 88 -3.20 -0.97 -11.13
CA ASP A 88 -3.50 -0.49 -9.78
C ASP A 88 -2.51 0.58 -9.33
N VAL A 89 -1.21 0.35 -9.56
CA VAL A 89 -0.16 1.32 -9.18
C VAL A 89 -0.33 2.64 -9.92
N LYS A 90 -0.61 2.60 -11.23
CA LYS A 90 -0.88 3.80 -12.03
C LYS A 90 -2.12 4.54 -11.53
N LEU A 91 -3.20 3.82 -11.24
CA LEU A 91 -4.43 4.40 -10.71
C LEU A 91 -4.15 5.07 -9.36
N MET A 92 -3.48 4.38 -8.43
CA MET A 92 -3.15 4.91 -7.12
C MET A 92 -2.26 6.15 -7.23
N ARG A 93 -1.22 6.12 -8.07
CA ARG A 93 -0.35 7.28 -8.34
C ARG A 93 -1.16 8.47 -8.85
N ALA A 94 -2.04 8.27 -9.83
CA ALA A 94 -2.88 9.35 -10.36
C ALA A 94 -3.77 9.98 -9.28
N MET A 95 -4.23 9.18 -8.31
CA MET A 95 -5.10 9.65 -7.24
C MET A 95 -4.37 10.40 -6.12
N VAL A 96 -3.12 10.03 -5.82
CA VAL A 96 -2.40 10.61 -4.67
C VAL A 96 -1.41 11.73 -5.03
N GLY A 97 -1.23 12.03 -6.32
CA GLY A 97 -0.32 13.09 -6.78
C GLY A 97 1.16 12.69 -6.64
N SER A 98 2.08 13.65 -6.59
CA SER A 98 3.53 13.40 -6.49
C SER A 98 4.04 13.24 -5.05
N GLU A 99 3.41 13.95 -4.10
CA GLU A 99 3.92 14.10 -2.73
C GLU A 99 3.68 12.86 -1.87
N ILE A 100 2.59 12.14 -2.13
CA ILE A 100 2.23 10.94 -1.39
C ILE A 100 2.84 9.72 -2.07
N GLY A 101 3.43 8.84 -1.27
CA GLY A 101 4.08 7.65 -1.76
C GLY A 101 3.10 6.56 -2.21
N VAL A 102 3.53 5.73 -3.16
CA VAL A 102 2.80 4.53 -3.58
C VAL A 102 3.70 3.32 -3.35
N LYS A 103 3.25 2.37 -2.53
CA LYS A 103 3.96 1.12 -2.24
C LYS A 103 3.31 -0.05 -2.96
N ALA A 104 3.98 -0.62 -3.95
CA ALA A 104 3.55 -1.84 -4.61
C ALA A 104 4.00 -3.06 -3.79
N SER A 105 3.09 -3.95 -3.43
CA SER A 105 3.40 -5.19 -2.70
C SER A 105 2.51 -6.35 -3.07
N GLY A 106 3.08 -7.56 -2.95
CA GLY A 106 2.44 -8.82 -3.33
C GLY A 106 2.76 -9.21 -4.77
N GLY A 107 3.36 -10.40 -4.95
CA GLY A 107 3.62 -10.96 -6.28
C GLY A 107 4.86 -10.45 -7.04
N ILE A 108 5.63 -9.51 -6.48
CA ILE A 108 6.84 -8.96 -7.13
C ILE A 108 8.04 -9.87 -6.81
N ARG A 109 8.44 -10.73 -7.77
CA ARG A 109 9.42 -11.81 -7.55
C ARG A 109 10.70 -11.68 -8.37
N ASP A 110 10.69 -10.85 -9.39
CA ASP A 110 11.80 -10.68 -10.32
C ASP A 110 12.05 -9.19 -10.63
N ARG A 111 13.22 -8.93 -11.22
CA ARG A 111 13.70 -7.58 -11.52
C ARG A 111 12.83 -6.87 -12.53
N GLU A 112 12.32 -7.57 -13.54
CA GLU A 112 11.49 -6.99 -14.60
C GLU A 112 10.17 -6.48 -14.01
N THR A 113 9.48 -7.32 -13.24
CA THR A 113 8.25 -6.97 -12.54
C THR A 113 8.47 -5.80 -11.57
N ALA A 114 9.59 -5.80 -10.83
CA ALA A 114 9.95 -4.71 -9.93
C ALA A 114 10.10 -3.37 -10.68
N LEU A 115 10.83 -3.37 -11.81
CA LEU A 115 11.02 -2.17 -12.64
C LEU A 115 9.70 -1.66 -13.22
N ARG A 116 8.84 -2.55 -13.71
CA ARG A 116 7.50 -2.18 -14.20
C ARG A 116 6.65 -1.48 -13.14
N MET A 117 6.74 -1.90 -11.87
CA MET A 117 6.02 -1.23 -10.78
C MET A 117 6.58 0.17 -10.49
N VAL A 118 7.90 0.35 -10.59
CA VAL A 118 8.54 1.67 -10.43
C VAL A 118 8.12 2.60 -11.57
N GLU A 119 8.19 2.13 -12.82
CA GLU A 119 7.73 2.87 -14.01
C GLU A 119 6.24 3.22 -13.94
N ALA A 120 5.43 2.37 -13.32
CA ALA A 120 4.01 2.62 -13.08
C ALA A 120 3.76 3.74 -12.04
N GLY A 121 4.77 4.13 -11.28
CA GLY A 121 4.70 5.22 -10.29
C GLY A 121 4.86 4.78 -8.84
N ALA A 122 5.22 3.52 -8.56
CA ALA A 122 5.55 3.08 -7.21
C ALA A 122 6.86 3.73 -6.75
N SER A 123 6.83 4.36 -5.57
CA SER A 123 8.02 4.91 -4.90
C SER A 123 8.61 3.95 -3.87
N ARG A 124 7.94 2.84 -3.58
CA ARG A 124 8.43 1.77 -2.71
C ARG A 124 7.93 0.41 -3.20
N LEU A 125 8.77 -0.61 -3.07
CA LEU A 125 8.37 -2.00 -3.32
C LEU A 125 8.39 -2.80 -2.00
N GLY A 126 7.35 -3.59 -1.76
CA GLY A 126 7.28 -4.55 -0.66
C GLY A 126 7.37 -5.98 -1.22
N LEU A 127 8.53 -6.61 -1.03
CA LEU A 127 8.86 -7.90 -1.63
C LEU A 127 9.77 -8.72 -0.71
N SER A 128 9.62 -10.04 -0.74
CA SER A 128 10.49 -10.99 -0.04
C SER A 128 11.68 -11.43 -0.90
N ALA A 129 11.55 -11.36 -2.22
CA ALA A 129 12.59 -11.73 -3.19
C ALA A 129 13.64 -10.62 -3.42
N GLY A 130 13.91 -9.77 -2.43
CA GLY A 130 14.73 -8.56 -2.62
C GLY A 130 16.14 -8.82 -3.10
N VAL A 131 16.79 -9.84 -2.53
CA VAL A 131 18.13 -10.25 -2.98
C VAL A 131 18.10 -10.64 -4.46
N ALA A 132 17.18 -11.55 -4.84
CA ALA A 132 17.03 -12.02 -6.22
C ALA A 132 16.75 -10.88 -7.22
N VAL A 133 15.87 -9.95 -6.86
CA VAL A 133 15.53 -8.76 -7.65
C VAL A 133 16.75 -7.86 -7.87
N VAL A 134 17.56 -7.64 -6.83
CA VAL A 134 18.76 -6.78 -6.90
C VAL A 134 19.90 -7.47 -7.64
N THR A 135 20.10 -8.77 -7.43
CA THR A 135 21.18 -9.54 -8.09
C THR A 135 20.83 -10.02 -9.49
N GLY A 136 19.56 -9.90 -9.91
CA GLY A 136 19.07 -10.43 -11.18
C GLY A 136 19.03 -11.96 -11.23
N SER A 137 19.04 -12.64 -10.08
CA SER A 137 18.97 -14.09 -9.98
C SER A 137 17.50 -14.55 -9.96
N ALA A 138 17.18 -15.71 -10.55
CA ALA A 138 15.83 -16.27 -10.44
C ALA A 138 15.58 -16.67 -8.97
N GLY A 139 14.60 -16.04 -8.32
CA GLY A 139 14.23 -16.38 -6.94
C GLY A 139 13.71 -17.82 -6.84
N GLN A 140 14.25 -18.62 -5.92
CA GLN A 140 13.72 -19.97 -5.63
C GLN A 140 12.42 -19.86 -4.81
N SER A 141 11.41 -20.66 -5.17
CA SER A 141 10.05 -20.62 -4.58
C SER A 141 9.78 -21.75 -3.59
N SER A 142 9.02 -21.41 -2.55
CA SER A 142 8.07 -22.29 -1.84
C SER A 142 6.78 -21.49 -1.62
N TYR A 143 5.94 -21.40 -2.66
CA TYR A 143 4.54 -20.99 -2.60
C TYR A 143 3.80 -21.66 -3.76
#